data_AF-A0A961RVG9-F1
#
_entry.id   AF-A0A961RVG9-F1
#
_cell.length_a   1.000
_cell.length_b   1.000
_cell.length_c   1.000
_cell.angle_alpha   90.00
_cell.angle_beta   90.00
_cell.angle_gamma   90.00
#
_symmetry.space_group_name_H-M   'P 1'
#
loop_
_entity.id
_entity.type
_entity.pdbx_description
1 polymer ?
#
loop_
_entity_poly.entity_id
_entity_poly.type
_entity_poly.pdbx_seq_one_letter_code
_entity_poly.pdbx_strand_id
1 'polypeptide(L)'
;MNRNDTMAKQALAPIWKSAGLHLTARNSDGWLMVTPDLMRAYYTRPEIHPVDESCDNEHRLFEKLMGDPFATVQPAELEAIADADAAENYRLILQYRDFLVTQGSVEAAYMALFSSGEVPRIPPVFIEQLAHLITANI
;
A
#
# COMPACT_ATOMS: atom_id res chain seq x y z
N MET A 1 42.74 24.05 -2.08
CA MET A 1 41.31 24.33 -1.87
C MET A 1 40.52 23.34 -2.72
N ASN A 2 39.86 22.36 -2.09
CA ASN A 2 39.40 21.13 -2.74
C ASN A 2 38.01 21.29 -3.38
N ARG A 3 37.77 20.68 -4.54
CA ARG A 3 36.57 20.83 -5.41
C ARG A 3 35.37 19.96 -4.98
N ASN A 4 35.29 19.53 -3.72
CA ASN A 4 34.34 18.48 -3.31
C ASN A 4 33.12 18.96 -2.53
N ASP A 5 32.94 20.26 -2.28
CA ASP A 5 31.85 20.77 -1.42
C ASP A 5 30.57 21.21 -2.16
N THR A 6 30.37 20.82 -3.42
CA THR A 6 29.12 21.18 -4.13
C THR A 6 28.65 20.10 -5.10
N MET A 7 28.28 18.95 -4.55
CA MET A 7 27.24 18.13 -5.16
C MET A 7 26.10 18.00 -4.16
N ALA A 8 25.28 19.05 -4.07
CA ALA A 8 23.91 18.85 -3.66
C ALA A 8 23.32 17.81 -4.62
N LYS A 9 23.06 16.60 -4.13
CA LYS A 9 22.36 15.55 -4.87
C LYS A 9 21.07 16.15 -5.39
N GLN A 10 21.06 16.51 -6.67
CA GLN A 10 19.86 16.92 -7.35
C GLN A 10 18.98 15.67 -7.36
N ALA A 11 17.98 15.61 -6.48
CA ALA A 11 17.01 14.54 -6.51
C ALA A 11 16.32 14.62 -7.87
N LEU A 12 16.60 13.64 -8.74
CA LEU A 12 15.90 13.50 -10.00
C LEU A 12 14.41 13.48 -9.69
N ALA A 13 13.63 14.28 -10.42
CA ALA A 13 12.19 14.25 -10.29
C ALA A 13 11.71 12.79 -10.50
N PRO A 14 10.81 12.27 -9.64
CA PRO A 14 10.38 10.88 -9.76
C PRO A 14 9.84 10.61 -11.16
N ILE A 15 10.30 9.51 -11.77
CA ILE A 15 9.96 9.11 -13.15
C ILE A 15 8.43 9.09 -13.32
N TRP A 16 7.71 8.62 -12.29
CA TRP A 16 6.26 8.73 -12.16
C TRP A 16 5.89 9.51 -10.90
N LYS A 17 5.41 10.74 -11.05
CA LYS A 17 4.90 11.56 -9.93
C LYS A 17 3.75 10.88 -9.18
N SER A 18 2.96 10.08 -9.87
CA SER A 18 1.85 9.30 -9.32
C SER A 18 2.28 8.00 -8.63
N ALA A 19 3.57 7.65 -8.62
CA ALA A 19 4.05 6.43 -7.98
C ALA A 19 3.88 6.44 -6.45
N GLY A 20 3.51 7.56 -5.83
CA GLY A 20 3.30 7.59 -4.37
C GLY A 20 4.58 7.49 -3.55
N LEU A 21 5.75 7.78 -4.13
CA LEU A 21 7.04 7.72 -3.43
C LEU A 21 7.09 8.60 -2.17
N HIS A 22 6.35 9.72 -2.18
CA HIS A 22 6.24 10.63 -1.02
C HIS A 22 5.46 10.02 0.16
N LEU A 23 4.75 8.92 -0.05
CA LEU A 23 4.00 8.21 0.99
C LEU A 23 4.85 7.18 1.72
N THR A 24 6.05 6.87 1.23
CA THR A 24 6.96 5.87 1.79
C THR A 24 8.22 6.54 2.35
N ALA A 25 9.08 5.73 2.99
CA ALA A 25 10.39 6.11 3.47
C ALA A 25 11.39 4.99 3.15
N ARG A 26 12.67 5.34 3.00
CA ARG A 26 13.73 4.33 2.85
C ARG A 26 14.14 3.78 4.21
N ASN A 27 14.29 2.47 4.32
CA ASN A 27 14.93 1.81 5.45
C ASN A 27 16.48 1.90 5.36
N SER A 28 17.19 1.26 6.29
CA SER A 28 18.67 1.25 6.33
C SER A 28 19.33 0.63 5.10
N ASP A 29 18.62 -0.26 4.42
CA ASP A 29 19.09 -0.95 3.21
C ASP A 29 18.74 -0.18 1.92
N GLY A 30 18.07 0.97 2.07
CA GLY A 30 17.62 1.82 0.96
C GLY A 30 16.30 1.40 0.32
N TRP A 31 15.66 0.36 0.84
CA TRP A 31 14.36 -0.16 0.35
C TRP A 31 13.19 0.60 0.94
N LEU A 32 12.07 0.59 0.21
CA LEU A 32 10.87 1.32 0.57
C LEU A 32 10.06 0.59 1.64
N MET A 33 9.83 1.28 2.75
CA MET A 33 9.01 0.82 3.86
C MET A 33 7.53 0.78 3.48
N VAL A 34 6.81 -0.19 4.01
CA VAL A 34 5.34 -0.24 3.99
C VAL A 34 4.83 0.66 5.12
N THR A 35 4.57 1.93 4.80
CA THR A 35 4.20 2.96 5.77
C THR A 35 2.68 3.04 5.96
N PRO A 36 2.20 3.66 7.07
CA PRO A 36 0.79 3.97 7.24
C PRO A 36 0.20 4.76 6.06
N ASP A 37 0.93 5.76 5.55
CA ASP A 37 0.43 6.64 4.48
C ASP A 37 0.34 5.93 3.13
N LEU A 38 1.26 5.00 2.85
CA LEU A 38 1.15 4.12 1.68
C LEU A 38 -0.13 3.25 1.78
N MET A 39 -0.42 2.69 2.95
CA MET A 39 -1.63 1.89 3.14
C MET A 39 -2.91 2.71 3.03
N ARG A 40 -2.95 3.92 3.58
CA ARG A 40 -4.09 4.83 3.43
C ARG A 40 -4.37 5.15 1.97
N ALA A 41 -3.34 5.37 1.16
CA ALA A 41 -3.53 5.61 -0.26
C ALA A 41 -4.24 4.45 -0.97
N TYR A 42 -3.95 3.20 -0.58
CA TYR A 42 -4.69 2.05 -1.08
C TYR A 42 -6.16 2.05 -0.65
N TYR A 43 -6.47 2.44 0.59
CA TYR A 43 -7.86 2.51 1.07
C TYR A 43 -8.66 3.64 0.43
N THR A 44 -7.99 4.71 -0.02
CA THR A 44 -8.64 5.81 -0.73
C THR A 44 -8.94 5.51 -2.20
N ARG A 45 -8.60 4.31 -2.71
CA ARG A 45 -8.99 3.92 -4.06
C ARG A 45 -10.51 3.75 -4.16
N PRO A 46 -11.14 4.07 -5.31
CA PRO A 46 -12.59 4.00 -5.46
C PRO A 46 -13.21 2.63 -5.17
N GLU A 47 -12.43 1.55 -5.28
CA GLU A 47 -12.90 0.20 -4.99
C GLU A 47 -13.03 -0.11 -3.49
N ILE A 48 -12.50 0.76 -2.61
CA ILE A 48 -12.50 0.61 -1.15
C ILE A 48 -13.14 1.82 -0.45
N HIS A 49 -12.93 3.02 -0.98
CA HIS A 49 -13.42 4.26 -0.39
C HIS A 49 -14.96 4.25 -0.36
N PRO A 50 -15.60 4.33 0.82
CA PRO A 50 -17.06 4.34 0.93
C PRO A 50 -17.67 5.52 0.15
N VAL A 51 -18.86 5.32 -0.39
CA VAL A 51 -19.69 6.39 -0.98
C VAL A 51 -20.76 6.84 0.00
N ASP A 52 -21.50 7.91 -0.29
CA ASP A 52 -22.51 8.43 0.64
C ASP A 52 -23.64 7.41 0.93
N GLU A 53 -23.91 6.50 -0.01
CA GLU A 53 -24.90 5.43 0.12
C GLU A 53 -24.35 4.14 0.77
N SER A 54 -23.05 4.09 1.09
CA SER A 54 -22.44 2.94 1.78
C SER A 54 -23.06 2.71 3.16
N CYS A 55 -23.04 1.47 3.63
CA CYS A 55 -23.63 1.14 4.93
C CYS A 55 -22.76 1.60 6.11
N ASP A 56 -23.37 1.82 7.29
CA ASP A 56 -22.67 2.28 8.50
C ASP A 56 -21.46 1.40 8.89
N ASN A 57 -21.53 0.09 8.64
CA ASN A 57 -20.46 -0.84 8.95
C ASN A 57 -19.24 -0.64 8.05
N GLU A 58 -19.48 -0.30 6.78
CA GLU A 58 -18.42 0.02 5.82
C GLU A 58 -17.73 1.33 6.20
N HIS A 59 -18.49 2.39 6.48
CA HIS A 59 -17.92 3.66 6.97
C HIS A 59 -17.11 3.47 8.26
N ARG A 60 -17.64 2.68 9.22
CA ARG A 60 -16.92 2.41 10.47
C ARG A 60 -15.60 1.67 10.23
N LEU A 61 -15.60 0.68 9.33
CA LEU A 61 -14.38 -0.05 8.99
C LEU A 61 -13.37 0.86 8.30
N PHE A 62 -13.82 1.69 7.37
CA PHE A 62 -12.97 2.67 6.69
C PHE A 62 -12.33 3.64 7.68
N GLU A 63 -13.10 4.27 8.56
CA GLU A 63 -12.58 5.19 9.57
C GLU A 63 -11.58 4.52 10.52
N LYS A 64 -11.84 3.27 10.93
CA LYS A 64 -10.91 2.46 11.72
C LYS A 64 -9.57 2.30 11.00
N LEU A 65 -9.59 1.93 9.71
CA LEU A 65 -8.39 1.72 8.90
C LEU A 65 -7.68 3.04 8.55
N MET A 66 -8.40 4.15 8.41
CA MET A 66 -7.80 5.46 8.22
C MET A 66 -7.10 5.95 9.49
N GLY A 67 -7.66 5.67 10.67
CA GLY A 67 -7.04 5.91 11.96
C GLY A 67 -5.78 5.07 12.17
N ASP A 68 -5.92 3.75 12.06
CA ASP A 68 -4.83 2.77 12.16
C ASP A 68 -4.84 1.82 10.94
N PRO A 69 -4.00 2.08 9.93
CA PRO A 69 -3.94 1.28 8.70
C PRO A 69 -3.57 -0.19 8.92
N PHE A 70 -2.95 -0.51 10.05
CA PHE A 70 -2.55 -1.86 10.40
C PHE A 70 -3.48 -2.52 11.41
N ALA A 71 -4.61 -1.89 11.74
CA ALA A 71 -5.59 -2.42 12.66
C ALA A 71 -6.08 -3.80 12.21
N THR A 72 -6.16 -4.74 13.15
CA THR A 72 -6.78 -6.05 12.93
C THR A 72 -8.25 -5.90 12.60
N VAL A 73 -8.70 -6.54 11.52
CA VAL A 73 -10.11 -6.59 11.11
C VAL A 73 -10.61 -8.01 11.31
N GLN A 74 -11.65 -8.16 12.12
CA GLN A 74 -12.27 -9.46 12.38
C GLN A 74 -13.18 -9.86 11.21
N PRO A 75 -13.31 -11.17 10.91
CA PRO A 75 -14.23 -11.65 9.86
C PRO A 75 -15.65 -11.11 10.00
N ALA A 76 -16.16 -11.04 11.23
CA ALA A 76 -17.48 -10.51 11.55
C ALA A 76 -17.66 -9.01 11.16
N GLU A 77 -16.58 -8.21 11.12
CA GLU A 77 -16.66 -6.83 10.64
C GLU A 77 -16.92 -6.77 9.13
N LEU A 78 -16.34 -7.70 8.37
CA LEU A 78 -16.54 -7.81 6.92
C LEU A 78 -17.88 -8.44 6.58
N GLU A 79 -18.33 -9.43 7.36
CA GLU A 79 -19.65 -10.06 7.21
C GLU A 79 -20.80 -9.09 7.52
N ALA A 80 -20.54 -8.03 8.29
CA ALA A 80 -21.51 -7.00 8.60
C ALA A 80 -21.67 -5.95 7.49
N ILE A 81 -20.80 -5.93 6.48
CA ILE A 81 -20.93 -5.03 5.33
C ILE A 81 -22.09 -5.53 4.45
N ALA A 82 -23.03 -4.63 4.14
CA ALA A 82 -24.26 -4.98 3.43
C ALA A 82 -24.01 -5.35 1.94
N ASP A 83 -23.06 -4.68 1.30
CA ASP A 83 -22.63 -4.98 -0.06
C ASP A 83 -21.55 -6.07 -0.06
N ALA A 84 -21.88 -7.23 -0.63
CA ALA A 84 -20.97 -8.37 -0.71
C ALA A 84 -19.73 -8.09 -1.58
N ASP A 85 -19.86 -7.26 -2.61
CA ASP A 85 -18.75 -6.90 -3.49
C ASP A 85 -17.78 -5.95 -2.77
N ALA A 86 -18.31 -4.98 -2.01
CA ALA A 86 -17.50 -4.14 -1.13
C ALA A 86 -16.76 -4.98 -0.07
N ALA A 87 -17.46 -5.90 0.59
CA ALA A 87 -16.85 -6.80 1.56
C ALA A 87 -15.71 -7.63 0.96
N GLU A 88 -15.86 -8.08 -0.29
CA GLU A 88 -14.82 -8.82 -1.00
C GLU A 88 -13.61 -7.93 -1.37
N ASN A 89 -13.85 -6.69 -1.79
CA ASN A 89 -12.77 -5.74 -2.02
C ASN A 89 -11.96 -5.47 -0.74
N TYR A 90 -12.64 -5.34 0.41
CA TYR A 90 -11.98 -5.25 1.71
C TYR A 90 -11.14 -6.51 2.02
N ARG A 91 -11.64 -7.72 1.78
CA ARG A 91 -10.85 -8.95 1.96
C ARG A 91 -9.58 -8.93 1.13
N LEU A 92 -9.67 -8.55 -0.15
CA LEU A 92 -8.53 -8.49 -1.06
C LEU A 92 -7.49 -7.47 -0.59
N ILE A 93 -7.91 -6.26 -0.19
CA ILE A 93 -6.95 -5.23 0.24
C ILE A 93 -6.31 -5.56 1.59
N LEU A 94 -7.03 -6.23 2.49
CA LEU A 94 -6.49 -6.66 3.78
C LEU A 94 -5.48 -7.80 3.62
N GLN A 95 -5.76 -8.78 2.76
CA GLN A 95 -4.78 -9.81 2.41
C GLN A 95 -3.53 -9.21 1.77
N TYR A 96 -3.70 -8.23 0.89
CA TYR A 96 -2.58 -7.52 0.29
C TYR A 96 -1.77 -6.71 1.32
N ARG A 97 -2.43 -5.99 2.23
CA ARG A 97 -1.77 -5.31 3.36
C ARG A 97 -0.93 -6.29 4.17
N ASP A 98 -1.53 -7.40 4.59
CA ASP A 98 -0.88 -8.38 5.46
C ASP A 98 0.33 -9.03 4.75
N PHE A 99 0.22 -9.25 3.44
CA PHE A 99 1.35 -9.67 2.60
C PHE A 99 2.48 -8.62 2.59
N LEU A 100 2.17 -7.35 2.32
CA LEU A 100 3.17 -6.28 2.33
C LEU A 100 3.88 -6.17 3.69
N VAL A 101 3.11 -6.20 4.78
CA VAL A 101 3.64 -6.13 6.15
C VAL A 101 4.53 -7.34 6.45
N THR A 102 4.12 -8.54 6.06
CA THR A 102 4.90 -9.77 6.26
C THR A 102 6.26 -9.71 5.55
N GLN A 103 6.32 -9.12 4.36
CA GLN A 103 7.55 -9.01 3.58
C GLN A 103 8.43 -7.84 4.03
N GLY A 104 7.89 -6.89 4.79
CA GLY A 104 8.64 -5.82 5.47
C GLY A 104 9.12 -4.67 4.58
N SER A 105 9.03 -4.80 3.26
CA SER A 105 9.33 -3.72 2.30
C SER A 105 8.61 -3.95 0.97
N VAL A 106 8.48 -2.89 0.17
CA VAL A 106 7.91 -2.92 -1.18
C VAL A 106 8.73 -3.83 -2.09
N GLU A 107 10.06 -3.72 -2.07
CA GLU A 107 10.99 -4.52 -2.86
C GLU A 107 10.90 -6.01 -2.49
N ALA A 108 10.93 -6.35 -1.19
CA ALA A 108 10.80 -7.72 -0.74
C ALA A 108 9.43 -8.31 -1.13
N ALA A 109 8.35 -7.53 -0.97
CA ALA A 109 7.02 -7.96 -1.38
C ALA A 109 6.96 -8.24 -2.88
N TYR A 110 7.51 -7.36 -3.70
CA TYR A 110 7.56 -7.55 -5.15
C TYR A 110 8.36 -8.81 -5.54
N MET A 111 9.51 -9.05 -4.92
CA MET A 111 10.30 -10.27 -5.16
C MET A 111 9.53 -11.52 -4.73
N ALA A 112 8.83 -11.48 -3.60
CA ALA A 112 8.07 -12.61 -3.08
C ALA A 112 6.93 -13.05 -4.03
N LEU A 113 6.36 -12.14 -4.83
CA LEU A 113 5.36 -12.48 -5.87
C LEU A 113 5.85 -13.53 -6.87
N PHE A 114 7.15 -13.58 -7.13
CA PHE A 114 7.76 -14.44 -8.15
C PHE A 114 8.64 -15.54 -7.55
N SER A 115 8.92 -15.46 -6.25
CA SER A 115 9.88 -16.34 -5.56
C SER A 115 9.20 -17.31 -4.59
N SER A 116 7.94 -17.05 -4.22
CA SER A 116 7.18 -17.86 -3.26
C SER A 116 6.06 -18.66 -3.95
N GLY A 117 5.66 -19.77 -3.33
CA GLY A 117 4.60 -20.64 -3.87
C GLY A 117 3.19 -20.16 -3.54
N GLU A 118 2.98 -19.58 -2.36
CA GLU A 118 1.66 -19.13 -1.91
C GLU A 118 1.62 -17.61 -1.83
N VAL A 119 1.09 -17.00 -2.88
CA VAL A 119 0.86 -15.56 -3.00
C VAL A 119 -0.65 -15.32 -2.90
N PRO A 120 -1.14 -14.37 -2.08
CA PRO A 120 -2.57 -14.08 -2.04
C PRO A 120 -3.06 -13.56 -3.40
N ARG A 121 -4.38 -13.52 -3.58
CA ARG A 121 -4.96 -12.95 -4.79
C ARG A 121 -4.73 -11.44 -4.79
N ILE A 122 -3.78 -10.98 -5.61
CA ILE A 122 -3.42 -9.57 -5.71
C ILE A 122 -3.91 -9.00 -7.06
N PRO A 123 -4.70 -7.92 -7.07
CA PRO A 123 -5.05 -7.20 -8.30
C PRO A 123 -3.81 -6.77 -9.11
N PRO A 124 -3.77 -6.96 -10.45
CA PRO A 124 -2.62 -6.59 -11.27
C PRO A 124 -2.15 -5.13 -11.12
N VAL A 125 -3.08 -4.21 -10.90
CA VAL A 125 -2.78 -2.78 -10.69
C VAL A 125 -1.93 -2.53 -9.43
N PHE A 126 -2.01 -3.39 -8.42
CA PHE A 126 -1.15 -3.28 -7.23
C PHE A 126 0.26 -3.74 -7.51
N ILE A 127 0.45 -4.74 -8.37
CA ILE A 127 1.77 -5.20 -8.80
C ILE A 127 2.46 -4.11 -9.62
N GLU A 128 1.73 -3.48 -10.54
CA GLU A 128 2.19 -2.32 -11.30
C GLU A 128 2.61 -1.17 -10.37
N GLN A 129 1.81 -0.87 -9.35
CA GLN A 129 2.12 0.18 -8.38
C GLN A 129 3.41 -0.10 -7.60
N LEU A 130 3.67 -1.35 -7.20
CA LEU A 130 4.94 -1.74 -6.58
C LEU A 130 6.12 -1.51 -7.54
N ALA A 131 5.99 -1.89 -8.81
CA ALA A 131 7.02 -1.68 -9.82
C ALA A 131 7.32 -0.18 -10.04
N HIS A 132 6.29 0.66 -10.05
CA HIS A 132 6.45 2.12 -10.14
C HIS A 132 7.20 2.69 -8.94
N LEU A 133 6.86 2.27 -7.71
CA LEU A 133 7.53 2.68 -6.48
C LEU A 133 9.02 2.31 -6.51
N ILE A 134 9.32 1.05 -6.85
CA ILE A 134 10.70 0.53 -6.92
C ILE A 134 11.50 1.29 -7.97
N THR A 135 10.94 1.47 -9.16
CA THR A 135 11.62 2.16 -10.26
C THR A 135 11.87 3.64 -9.95
N ALA A 136 10.95 4.30 -9.23
CA ALA A 136 11.13 5.67 -8.77
C ALA A 136 12.14 5.80 -7.61
N ASN A 137 12.52 4.68 -6.97
CA ASN A 137 13.47 4.64 -5.87
C ASN A 137 14.94 4.42 -6.31
N ILE A 138 15.16 4.06 -7.58
CA ILE A 138 16.49 3.87 -8.18
C ILE A 138 17.10 5.24 -8.53
#